data_AF-A0A183KSH2-F1
#
_entry.id   AF-A0A183KSH2-F1
#
_cell.length_a   1.000
_cell.length_b   1.000
_cell.length_c   1.000
_cell.angle_alpha   90.00
_cell.angle_beta   90.00
_cell.angle_gamma   90.00
#
_symmetry.space_group_name_H-M   'P 1'
#
loop_
_entity.id
_entity.type
_entity.pdbx_description
1 polymer ?
#
loop_
_entity_poly.entity_id
_entity_poly.type
_entity_poly.pdbx_seq_one_letter_code
_entity_poly.pdbx_strand_id
1 'polypeptide(L)'
;MQVEMQDVHVPIELFSKIDAGQNPQLYTRECMEQALAKNEAVRGKLDSLRRFRMLLMSELSRQFPNEMAKYRAVRGDPEAPTLGPAMSSNSQSNGSGTETGPESVSLR
;
A
#
# COMPACT_ATOMS: atom_id res chain seq x y z
N MET A 1 -12.71 -31.81 23.09
CA MET A 1 -12.83 -30.52 22.37
C MET A 1 -12.61 -30.79 20.90
N GLN A 2 -13.68 -30.87 20.11
CA GLN A 2 -13.55 -30.80 18.65
C GLN A 2 -13.26 -29.33 18.31
N VAL A 3 -12.13 -29.08 17.65
CA VAL A 3 -11.86 -27.78 17.02
C VAL A 3 -12.73 -27.72 15.78
N GLU A 4 -13.74 -26.85 15.79
CA GLU A 4 -14.51 -26.56 14.57
C GLU A 4 -13.54 -25.99 13.54
N MET A 5 -13.25 -26.77 12.50
CA MET A 5 -12.43 -26.33 11.38
C MET A 5 -13.24 -25.36 10.55
N GLN A 6 -12.90 -24.07 10.66
CA GLN A 6 -13.49 -23.04 9.82
C GLN A 6 -13.08 -23.28 8.37
N ASP A 7 -14.02 -23.07 7.46
CA ASP A 7 -13.76 -23.14 6.03
C ASP A 7 -12.99 -21.87 5.63
N VAL A 8 -11.71 -22.02 5.31
CA VAL A 8 -10.80 -20.90 5.00
C VAL A 8 -10.40 -20.96 3.53
N HIS A 9 -10.55 -19.84 2.84
CA HIS A 9 -10.08 -19.71 1.46
C HIS A 9 -8.56 -19.56 1.41
N VAL A 10 -7.90 -20.53 0.79
CA VAL A 10 -6.43 -20.57 0.67
C VAL A 10 -6.02 -20.16 -0.75
N PRO A 11 -5.11 -19.17 -0.91
CA PRO A 11 -4.56 -18.83 -2.22
C PRO A 11 -3.86 -20.02 -2.87
N ILE A 12 -4.10 -20.25 -4.15
CA ILE A 12 -3.55 -21.41 -4.88
C ILE A 12 -2.02 -21.29 -4.97
N GLU A 13 -1.51 -20.07 -5.10
CA GLU A 13 -0.08 -19.75 -5.19
C GLU A 13 0.68 -20.14 -3.91
N LEU A 14 -0.02 -20.30 -2.78
CA LEU A 14 0.57 -20.75 -1.53
C LEU A 14 1.05 -22.20 -1.62
N PHE A 15 0.35 -23.05 -2.37
CA PHE A 15 0.70 -24.47 -2.49
C PHE A 15 2.11 -24.65 -3.05
N SER A 16 2.55 -23.80 -3.98
CA SER A 16 3.91 -23.86 -4.51
C SER A 16 4.99 -23.66 -3.44
N LYS A 17 4.72 -22.86 -2.39
CA LYS A 17 5.65 -22.69 -1.26
C LYS A 17 5.66 -23.95 -0.38
N ILE A 18 4.49 -24.54 -0.15
CA ILE A 18 4.31 -25.75 0.67
C ILE A 18 5.00 -26.94 0.00
N ASP A 19 4.74 -27.18 -1.29
CA ASP A 19 5.31 -28.30 -2.06
C ASP A 19 6.84 -28.22 -2.13
N ALA A 20 7.39 -26.99 -2.10
CA ALA A 20 8.82 -26.73 -2.06
C ALA A 20 9.43 -26.84 -0.64
N GLY A 21 8.63 -27.15 0.39
CA GLY A 21 9.08 -27.23 1.79
C GLY A 21 9.42 -25.87 2.43
N GLN A 22 8.95 -24.76 1.84
CA GLN A 22 9.20 -23.41 2.33
C GLN A 22 8.16 -22.97 3.36
N ASN A 23 8.52 -21.99 4.20
CA ASN A 23 7.59 -21.41 5.16
C ASN A 23 6.43 -20.70 4.42
N PRO A 24 5.16 -21.11 4.63
CA PRO A 24 3.99 -20.49 3.99
C PRO A 24 3.86 -18.99 4.25
N GLN A 25 4.39 -18.47 5.36
CA GLN A 25 4.37 -17.03 5.68
C GLN A 25 5.20 -16.17 4.71
N LEU A 26 6.10 -16.79 3.93
CA LEU A 26 6.81 -16.08 2.86
C LEU A 26 5.85 -15.56 1.79
N TYR A 27 4.77 -16.28 1.49
CA TYR A 27 3.74 -15.79 0.57
C TYR A 27 3.10 -14.51 1.10
N THR A 28 2.70 -14.51 2.37
CA THR A 28 2.10 -13.32 3.03
C THR A 28 3.03 -12.11 2.91
N ARG A 29 4.31 -12.31 3.24
CA ARG A 29 5.34 -11.27 3.15
C ARG A 29 5.51 -10.75 1.72
N GLU A 30 5.69 -11.65 0.75
CA GLU A 30 5.87 -11.29 -0.66
C GLU A 30 4.66 -10.53 -1.20
N CYS A 31 3.43 -10.94 -0.87
CA CYS A 31 2.22 -10.23 -1.26
C CYS A 31 2.16 -8.81 -0.69
N MET A 32 2.50 -8.64 0.59
CA MET A 32 2.54 -7.32 1.21
C MET A 32 3.60 -6.42 0.56
N GLU A 33 4.81 -6.93 0.36
CA GLU A 33 5.91 -6.20 -0.30
C GLU A 33 5.55 -5.80 -1.74
N GLN A 34 4.96 -6.72 -2.51
CA GLN A 34 4.51 -6.43 -3.87
C GLN A 34 3.38 -5.40 -3.91
N ALA A 35 2.43 -5.46 -2.97
CA ALA A 35 1.34 -4.50 -2.87
C ALA A 35 1.88 -3.09 -2.58
N LEU A 36 2.82 -2.97 -1.65
CA LEU A 36 3.49 -1.71 -1.34
C LEU A 36 4.20 -1.15 -2.58
N ALA A 37 5.03 -1.95 -3.25
CA ALA A 37 5.75 -1.52 -4.44
C ALA A 37 4.80 -1.07 -5.58
N LYS A 38 3.70 -1.81 -5.81
CA LYS A 38 2.68 -1.44 -6.80
C LYS A 38 1.99 -0.12 -6.44
N ASN A 39 1.64 0.07 -5.17
CA ASN A 39 1.01 1.30 -4.70
C ASN A 39 1.92 2.52 -4.87
N GLU A 40 3.20 2.39 -4.53
CA GLU A 40 4.18 3.46 -4.71
C GLU A 40 4.39 3.81 -6.18
N ALA A 41 4.50 2.79 -7.05
CA ALA A 41 4.64 3.00 -8.48
C ALA A 41 3.41 3.71 -9.08
N VAL A 42 2.19 3.30 -8.69
CA VAL A 42 0.96 3.94 -9.14
C VAL A 42 0.85 5.37 -8.63
N ARG A 43 1.19 5.61 -7.36
CA ARG A 43 1.24 6.97 -6.78
C ARG A 43 2.21 7.87 -7.55
N GLY A 44 3.42 7.40 -7.84
CA GLY A 44 4.39 8.16 -8.64
C GLY A 44 3.90 8.50 -10.05
N LYS A 45 3.21 7.56 -10.72
CA LYS A 45 2.56 7.81 -12.02
C LYS A 45 1.47 8.87 -11.91
N LEU A 46 0.63 8.78 -10.88
CA LEU A 46 -0.46 9.72 -10.64
C LEU A 46 0.06 11.13 -10.38
N ASP A 47 1.10 11.26 -9.56
CA ASP A 47 1.70 12.57 -9.24
C ASP A 47 2.39 13.18 -10.47
N SER A 48 3.03 12.35 -11.30
CA SER A 48 3.59 12.78 -12.58
C SER A 48 2.52 13.29 -13.53
N LEU A 49 1.39 12.58 -13.65
CA LEU A 49 0.26 12.99 -14.50
C LEU A 49 -0.40 14.28 -13.98
N ARG A 50 -0.57 14.41 -12.66
CA ARG A 50 -1.08 15.64 -12.04
C ARG A 50 -0.16 16.82 -12.34
N ARG A 51 1.15 16.66 -12.15
CA ARG A 51 2.14 17.70 -12.45
C ARG A 51 2.15 18.07 -13.93
N PHE A 52 2.13 17.08 -14.82
CA PHE A 52 2.04 17.30 -16.25
C PHE A 52 0.78 18.08 -16.63
N ARG A 53 -0.39 17.68 -16.11
CA ARG A 53 -1.65 18.41 -16.31
C ARG A 53 -1.53 19.86 -15.85
N MET A 54 -0.98 20.13 -14.67
CA MET A 54 -0.81 21.52 -14.18
C MET A 54 0.04 22.36 -15.14
N LEU A 55 1.20 21.82 -15.55
CA LEU A 55 2.10 22.51 -16.47
C LEU A 55 1.44 22.75 -17.84
N LEU A 56 0.77 21.73 -18.38
CA LEU A 56 0.07 21.83 -19.65
C LEU A 56 -1.05 22.87 -19.60
N MET A 57 -1.87 22.87 -18.54
CA MET A 57 -2.94 23.85 -18.37
C MET A 57 -2.38 25.27 -18.22
N SER A 58 -1.24 25.43 -17.55
CA SER A 58 -0.56 26.72 -17.43
C SER A 58 -0.10 27.25 -18.78
N GLU A 59 0.61 26.42 -19.56
CA GLU A 59 1.11 26.83 -20.89
C GLU A 59 -0.01 27.10 -21.89
N LEU A 60 -1.04 26.24 -21.92
CA LEU A 60 -2.20 26.49 -22.78
C LEU A 60 -2.96 27.75 -22.37
N SER A 61 -3.07 28.03 -21.07
CA SER A 61 -3.73 29.28 -20.62
C SER A 61 -2.95 30.52 -21.03
N ARG A 62 -1.62 30.41 -21.13
CA ARG A 62 -0.75 31.50 -21.60
C ARG A 62 -0.87 31.72 -23.11
N GLN A 63 -0.87 30.65 -23.90
CA GLN A 63 -0.83 30.73 -25.37
C GLN A 63 -2.21 30.88 -26.01
N PHE A 64 -3.26 30.32 -25.40
CA PHE A 64 -4.62 30.24 -25.95
C PHE A 64 -5.68 30.64 -24.91
N PRO A 65 -5.68 31.90 -24.45
CA PRO A 65 -6.52 32.32 -23.32
C PRO A 65 -8.03 32.22 -23.59
N ASN A 66 -8.47 32.53 -24.81
CA ASN A 66 -9.89 32.51 -25.18
C ASN A 66 -10.43 31.08 -25.28
N GLU A 67 -9.65 30.18 -25.87
CA GLU A 67 -9.94 28.76 -26.00
C GLU A 67 -9.97 28.10 -24.63
N MET A 68 -9.02 28.43 -23.76
CA MET A 68 -8.98 27.93 -22.39
C MET A 68 -10.16 28.42 -21.55
N ALA A 69 -10.64 29.65 -21.76
CA ALA A 69 -11.87 30.12 -21.11
C ALA A 69 -13.08 29.29 -21.54
N LYS A 70 -13.24 29.01 -22.84
CA LYS A 70 -14.31 28.12 -23.36
C LYS A 70 -14.18 26.70 -22.81
N TYR A 71 -12.95 26.16 -22.79
CA TYR A 71 -12.69 24.82 -22.25
C TYR A 71 -13.09 24.70 -20.78
N ARG A 72 -12.71 25.67 -19.94
CA ARG A 72 -13.06 25.67 -18.50
C ARG A 72 -14.57 25.75 -18.27
N ALA A 73 -15.29 26.51 -19.09
CA ALA A 73 -16.74 26.62 -19.01
C ALA A 73 -17.46 25.30 -19.27
N VAL A 74 -16.94 24.44 -20.16
CA VAL A 74 -17.54 23.14 -20.49
C VAL A 74 -17.06 22.02 -19.57
N ARG A 75 -15.80 22.08 -19.10
CA ARG A 75 -15.21 20.98 -18.33
C ARG A 75 -15.77 20.86 -16.91
N GLY A 76 -16.13 21.97 -16.28
CA GLY A 76 -16.52 22.03 -14.86
C GLY A 76 -15.40 21.47 -13.98
N ASP A 77 -14.44 22.29 -13.56
CA ASP A 77 -13.23 21.81 -12.86
C ASP A 77 -13.59 20.91 -11.67
N PRO A 78 -13.25 19.60 -11.70
CA PRO A 78 -13.30 18.79 -10.48
C PRO A 78 -12.16 19.28 -9.60
N GLU A 79 -12.52 19.79 -8.42
CA GLU A 79 -11.59 20.17 -7.36
C GLU A 79 -10.53 19.07 -7.22
N ALA A 80 -9.25 19.45 -7.32
CA ALA A 80 -8.16 18.51 -7.09
C ALA A 80 -8.38 17.91 -5.69
N PRO A 81 -8.35 16.57 -5.52
CA PRO A 81 -8.56 15.99 -4.20
C PRO A 81 -7.51 16.59 -3.28
N THR A 82 -7.97 17.36 -2.30
CA THR A 82 -7.14 17.94 -1.26
C THR A 82 -6.42 16.78 -0.60
N LEU A 83 -5.09 16.74 -0.78
CA LEU A 83 -4.25 15.82 -0.04
C LEU A 83 -4.42 16.21 1.43
N GLY A 84 -5.25 15.45 2.16
CA GLY A 84 -5.34 15.56 3.60
C GLY A 84 -3.95 15.38 4.23
N PRO A 85 -3.72 15.91 5.45
CA PRO A 85 -2.43 15.82 6.10
C PRO A 85 -1.97 14.36 6.13
N ALA A 86 -0.73 14.11 5.72
CA ALA A 86 -0.09 12.81 5.81
C ALA A 86 -0.35 12.24 7.21
N MET A 87 -1.07 11.12 7.29
CA MET A 87 -1.17 10.38 8.53
C MET A 87 0.23 9.92 8.91
N SER A 88 0.80 10.56 9.94
CA SER A 88 1.98 10.08 10.62
C SER A 88 1.71 8.67 11.12
N SER A 89 2.19 7.67 10.39
CA SER A 89 2.30 6.30 10.88
C SER A 89 3.33 6.29 12.00
N ASN A 90 2.87 6.42 13.24
CA ASN A 90 3.72 6.20 14.41
C ASN A 90 3.89 4.68 14.56
N SER A 91 4.94 4.15 13.96
CA SER A 91 5.35 2.75 14.09
C SER A 91 6.01 2.55 15.46
N GLN A 92 5.22 2.40 16.52
CA GLN A 92 5.73 1.83 17.77
C GLN A 92 5.73 0.30 17.64
N SER A 93 6.91 -0.21 17.26
CA SER A 93 7.28 -1.61 17.41
C SER A 93 7.55 -1.90 18.89
N ASN A 94 6.60 -2.55 19.57
CA ASN A 94 6.88 -3.21 20.84
C ASN A 94 6.76 -4.73 20.65
N GLY A 95 7.88 -5.32 20.23
CA GLY A 95 8.14 -6.76 20.28
C GLY A 95 9.57 -6.97 20.72
N SER A 96 9.79 -7.16 22.01
CA SER A 96 11.06 -7.64 22.55
C SER A 96 10.78 -8.78 23.52
N GLY A 97 10.63 -9.97 22.96
CA GLY A 97 10.83 -11.20 23.71
C GLY A 97 12.32 -11.46 23.79
N THR A 98 12.91 -11.25 24.97
CA THR A 98 14.26 -11.74 25.25
C THR A 98 14.14 -13.06 26.00
N GLU A 99 14.46 -14.12 25.28
CA GLU A 99 14.88 -15.41 25.81
C GLU A 99 16.17 -15.22 26.64
N THR A 100 16.15 -15.69 27.89
CA THR A 100 17.33 -16.26 28.55
C THR A 100 16.85 -17.33 29.55
N GLY A 101 17.20 -18.60 29.31
CA GLY A 101 17.25 -19.63 30.36
C GLY A 101 18.42 -19.38 31.35
N PRO A 102 18.79 -20.30 32.28
CA PRO A 102 18.40 -21.71 32.40
C PRO A 102 17.92 -22.13 33.81
N GLU A 103 17.72 -23.44 33.96
CA GLU A 103 17.25 -24.25 35.09
C GLU A 103 17.57 -23.82 36.54
N SER A 104 16.63 -24.08 37.46
CA SER A 104 16.94 -24.59 38.80
C SER A 104 15.75 -25.33 39.41
N VAL A 105 16.02 -26.59 39.75
CA VAL A 105 15.25 -27.51 40.56
C VAL A 105 14.95 -26.91 41.95
N SER A 106 13.72 -27.03 42.45
CA SER A 106 13.51 -27.20 43.88
C SER A 106 12.24 -28.00 44.15
N LEU A 107 12.45 -29.15 44.78
CA LEU A 107 11.42 -30.00 45.35
C LEU A 107 10.56 -29.24 46.37
N ARG A 108 9.26 -29.54 46.36
CA ARG A 108 8.49 -29.80 47.56
C ARG A 108 7.34 -30.74 47.26
#